data_AF-A0A496Q0C9-F1
#
_entry.id   AF-A0A496Q0C9-F1
#
_cell.length_a   1.000
_cell.length_b   1.000
_cell.length_c   1.000
_cell.angle_alpha   90.00
_cell.angle_beta   90.00
_cell.angle_gamma   90.00
#
_symmetry.space_group_name_H-M   'P 1'
#
loop_
_entity.id
_entity.type
_entity.pdbx_description
1 polymer ?
#
loop_
_entity_poly.entity_id
_entity_poly.type
_entity_poly.pdbx_seq_one_letter_code
_entity_poly.pdbx_strand_id
1 'polypeptide(L)'
;MGMPMDLEAIINEVADEADEFLSGISVRKDARTTLSEHIQANHAEMPPDDRLIVVRGVMKILDKEDFFGADSTRTESVWGEGSDDADLAEV
;
A
#
# COMPACT_ATOMS: atom_id res chain seq x y z
N MET A 1 -10.19 -14.76 -30.78
CA MET A 1 -9.86 -13.34 -30.93
C MET A 1 -9.78 -12.77 -29.53
N GLY A 2 -8.58 -12.63 -28.95
CA GLY A 2 -8.46 -11.99 -27.64
C GLY A 2 -8.80 -10.52 -27.84
N MET A 3 -9.87 -10.04 -27.22
CA MET A 3 -10.07 -8.59 -27.12
C MET A 3 -8.83 -8.04 -26.39
N PRO A 4 -8.19 -6.97 -26.86
CA PRO A 4 -7.16 -6.34 -26.05
C PRO A 4 -7.85 -5.95 -24.74
N MET A 5 -7.55 -6.66 -23.66
CA MET A 5 -7.88 -6.16 -22.34
C MET A 5 -6.98 -4.94 -22.19
N ASP A 6 -7.56 -3.76 -22.32
CA ASP A 6 -6.85 -2.51 -22.07
C ASP A 6 -6.46 -2.51 -20.60
N LEU A 7 -5.25 -3.01 -20.32
CA LEU A 7 -4.72 -3.08 -18.96
C LEU A 7 -4.73 -1.69 -18.32
N GLU A 8 -4.53 -0.63 -19.11
CA GLU A 8 -4.71 0.75 -18.66
C GLU A 8 -6.13 1.07 -18.20
N ALA A 9 -7.17 0.56 -18.88
CA ALA A 9 -8.55 0.78 -18.47
C ALA A 9 -8.82 0.08 -17.12
N ILE A 10 -8.38 -1.17 -16.97
CA ILE A 10 -8.51 -1.94 -15.73
C ILE A 10 -7.71 -1.28 -14.60
N ILE A 11 -6.51 -0.77 -14.88
CA ILE A 11 -5.70 -0.05 -13.90
C ILE A 11 -6.43 1.19 -13.38
N ASN A 12 -7.05 1.99 -14.26
CA ASN A 12 -7.76 3.19 -13.84
C ASN A 12 -9.05 2.83 -13.07
N GLU A 13 -9.80 1.83 -13.52
CA GLU A 13 -11.01 1.34 -12.83
C GLU A 13 -10.68 0.87 -11.41
N VAL A 14 -9.72 -0.04 -11.27
CA VAL A 14 -9.31 -0.57 -9.96
C VAL A 14 -8.68 0.51 -9.08
N ALA A 15 -8.04 1.53 -9.65
CA ALA A 15 -7.50 2.66 -8.87
C ALA A 15 -8.61 3.58 -8.35
N ASP A 16 -9.69 3.78 -9.11
CA ASP A 16 -10.86 4.56 -8.67
C ASP A 16 -11.59 3.83 -7.53
N GLU A 17 -11.76 2.51 -7.64
CA GLU A 17 -12.35 1.66 -6.59
C GLU A 17 -11.42 1.46 -5.38
N ALA A 18 -10.11 1.73 -5.52
CA ALA A 18 -9.12 1.47 -4.48
C ALA A 18 -9.41 2.23 -3.19
N ASP A 19 -9.99 3.42 -3.25
CA ASP A 19 -10.36 4.19 -2.07
C ASP A 19 -11.37 3.44 -1.18
N GLU A 20 -12.30 2.70 -1.79
CA GLU A 20 -13.32 1.91 -1.09
C GLU A 20 -12.74 0.65 -0.44
N PHE A 21 -11.98 -0.16 -1.18
CA PHE A 21 -11.48 -1.44 -0.66
C PHE A 21 -10.13 -1.35 0.08
N LEU A 22 -9.36 -0.28 -0.14
CA LEU A 22 -8.17 0.04 0.67
C LEU A 22 -8.47 1.04 1.77
N SER A 23 -9.74 1.36 2.02
CA SER A 23 -10.15 2.22 3.13
C SER A 23 -9.59 1.71 4.47
N GLY A 24 -8.76 2.52 5.11
CA GLY A 24 -8.07 2.14 6.36
C GLY A 24 -6.76 1.35 6.18
N ILE A 25 -6.34 1.06 4.95
CA ILE A 25 -5.07 0.40 4.63
C ILE A 25 -4.05 1.44 4.15
N SER A 26 -3.22 1.92 5.07
CA SER A 26 -2.14 2.88 4.75
C SER A 26 -0.80 2.19 4.41
N VAL A 27 -0.75 0.85 4.47
CA VAL A 27 0.48 0.07 4.29
C VAL A 27 0.55 -0.51 2.89
N ARG A 28 1.58 -0.12 2.11
CA ARG A 28 1.80 -0.58 0.73
C ARG A 28 1.78 -2.11 0.58
N LYS A 29 2.33 -2.85 1.55
CA LYS A 29 2.38 -4.32 1.52
C LYS A 29 0.99 -4.95 1.61
N ASP A 30 0.17 -4.44 2.52
CA ASP A 30 -1.20 -4.89 2.72
C ASP A 30 -2.05 -4.50 1.51
N ALA A 31 -1.94 -3.26 1.03
CA ALA A 31 -2.63 -2.80 -0.17
C ALA A 31 -2.32 -3.65 -1.41
N ARG A 32 -1.05 -4.06 -1.60
CA ARG A 32 -0.68 -4.95 -2.70
C ARG A 32 -1.34 -6.32 -2.59
N THR A 33 -1.48 -6.84 -1.36
CA THR A 33 -2.13 -8.14 -1.11
C THR A 33 -3.61 -8.04 -1.45
N THR A 34 -4.30 -7.04 -0.90
CA THR A 34 -5.72 -6.77 -1.16
C THR A 34 -6.01 -6.55 -2.65
N LEU A 35 -5.18 -5.76 -3.34
CA LEU A 35 -5.28 -5.56 -4.80
C LEU A 35 -5.16 -6.88 -5.57
N SER A 36 -4.19 -7.72 -5.20
CA SER A 36 -3.99 -8.99 -5.88
C SER A 36 -5.16 -9.96 -5.67
N GLU A 37 -5.75 -9.98 -4.48
CA GLU A 37 -6.93 -10.79 -4.19
C GLU A 37 -8.17 -10.28 -4.93
N HIS A 38 -8.37 -8.96 -4.97
CA HIS A 38 -9.47 -8.32 -5.68
C HIS A 38 -9.42 -8.61 -7.19
N ILE A 39 -8.24 -8.41 -7.82
CA ILE A 39 -8.05 -8.71 -9.25
C ILE A 39 -8.21 -10.21 -9.51
N GLN A 40 -7.77 -11.08 -8.60
CA GLN A 40 -7.95 -12.52 -8.75
C GLN A 40 -9.43 -12.93 -8.66
N ALA A 41 -10.23 -12.25 -7.83
CA ALA A 41 -11.66 -12.51 -7.70
C ALA A 41 -12.46 -11.99 -8.91
N ASN A 42 -12.19 -10.78 -9.39
CA ASN A 42 -12.94 -10.14 -10.47
C ASN A 42 -12.43 -10.48 -11.87
N HIS A 43 -11.15 -10.83 -12.01
CA HIS A 43 -10.49 -11.17 -13.27
C HIS A 43 -9.68 -12.47 -13.16
N ALA A 44 -10.34 -13.55 -12.71
CA ALA A 44 -9.71 -14.87 -12.56
C ALA A 44 -9.12 -15.42 -13.88
N GLU A 45 -9.72 -15.04 -15.01
CA GLU A 45 -9.29 -15.38 -16.38
C GLU A 45 -8.06 -14.61 -16.87
N MET A 46 -7.61 -13.58 -16.14
CA MET A 46 -6.45 -12.78 -16.49
C MET A 46 -5.15 -13.58 -16.27
N PRO A 47 -4.19 -13.54 -17.22
CA PRO A 47 -2.92 -14.21 -17.05
C PRO A 47 -2.10 -13.59 -15.90
N PRO A 48 -1.21 -14.38 -15.27
CA PRO A 48 -0.43 -13.92 -14.12
C PRO A 48 0.46 -12.71 -14.44
N ASP A 49 1.02 -12.63 -15.64
CA ASP A 49 1.84 -11.48 -16.08
C ASP A 49 1.02 -10.18 -16.13
N ASP A 50 -0.18 -10.21 -16.71
CA ASP A 50 -1.05 -9.04 -16.81
C ASP A 50 -1.52 -8.56 -15.43
N ARG A 51 -1.84 -9.50 -14.52
CA ARG A 51 -2.19 -9.16 -13.13
C ARG A 51 -1.07 -8.39 -12.43
N LEU A 52 0.18 -8.77 -12.65
CA LEU A 52 1.32 -8.06 -12.08
C LEU A 52 1.45 -6.64 -12.66
N ILE A 53 1.12 -6.45 -13.94
CA ILE A 53 1.10 -5.13 -14.58
C ILE A 53 0.01 -4.27 -13.95
N VAL A 54 -1.21 -4.81 -13.79
CA VAL A 54 -2.34 -4.09 -13.20
C VAL A 54 -2.03 -3.68 -11.76
N VAL A 55 -1.59 -4.62 -10.91
CA VAL A 55 -1.23 -4.34 -9.51
C VAL A 55 -0.16 -3.24 -9.42
N ARG A 56 0.89 -3.30 -10.26
CA ARG A 56 1.95 -2.28 -10.28
C ARG A 56 1.43 -0.94 -10.79
N GLY A 57 0.53 -0.94 -11.77
CA GLY A 57 -0.11 0.25 -12.30
C GLY A 57 -0.92 0.99 -11.23
N VAL A 58 -1.80 0.26 -10.54
CA VAL A 58 -2.63 0.82 -9.46
C VAL A 58 -1.77 1.34 -8.31
N MET A 59 -0.78 0.57 -7.86
CA MET A 59 0.15 1.04 -6.81
C MET A 59 0.86 2.34 -7.19
N LYS A 60 1.18 2.56 -8.47
CA LYS A 60 1.84 3.78 -8.94
C LYS A 60 0.90 4.98 -8.98
N ILE A 61 -0.39 4.76 -9.25
CA ILE A 61 -1.42 5.82 -9.19
C ILE A 61 -1.61 6.25 -7.73
N LEU A 62 -1.87 5.29 -6.83
CA LEU A 62 -2.01 5.54 -5.40
C LEU A 62 -0.79 6.23 -4.78
N ASP A 63 0.42 5.84 -5.20
CA ASP A 63 1.66 6.48 -4.78
C ASP A 63 1.76 7.95 -5.23
N LYS A 64 1.31 8.25 -6.45
CA LYS A 64 1.29 9.60 -7.01
C LYS A 64 0.27 10.51 -6.30
N GLU A 65 -0.79 9.93 -5.76
CA GLU A 65 -1.85 10.61 -5.01
C GLU A 65 -1.54 10.75 -3.51
N ASP A 66 -0.35 10.34 -3.07
CA ASP A 66 0.05 10.30 -1.65
C ASP A 66 -0.92 9.47 -0.78
N PHE A 67 -1.61 8.48 -1.36
CA PHE A 67 -2.62 7.66 -0.67
C PHE A 67 -2.08 6.98 0.59
N PHE A 68 -0.82 6.52 0.54
CA PHE A 68 -0.19 5.82 1.66
C PHE A 68 0.31 6.77 2.77
N GLY A 69 0.33 8.07 2.51
CA GLY A 69 0.85 9.10 3.40
C GLY A 69 2.35 8.94 3.75
N ALA A 70 3.02 10.06 4.01
CA ALA A 70 4.38 10.06 4.54
C ALA A 70 4.51 9.45 5.97
N ASP A 71 3.41 9.01 6.60
CA ASP A 71 3.35 8.59 8.01
C ASP A 71 3.91 7.18 8.26
N SER A 72 4.39 6.47 7.23
CA SER A 72 5.09 5.18 7.44
C SER A 72 6.38 5.33 8.25
N THR A 73 6.84 6.56 8.53
CA THR A 73 8.00 6.84 9.39
C THR A 73 7.66 7.48 10.74
N ARG A 74 6.39 7.69 11.10
CA ARG A 74 6.04 8.20 12.44
C ARG A 74 5.86 7.06 13.44
N THR A 75 6.89 6.23 13.57
CA THR A 75 7.20 5.67 14.89
C THR A 75 7.71 6.85 15.71
N GLU A 76 6.83 7.36 16.57
CA GLU A 76 7.14 8.30 17.63
C GLU A 76 8.57 8.08 18.13
N SER A 77 9.43 9.05 17.85
CA SER A 77 10.61 9.29 18.66
C SER A 77 10.07 9.68 20.03
N VAL A 78 9.75 8.69 20.87
CA VAL A 78 9.50 8.94 22.28
C VAL A 78 10.80 9.53 22.80
N TRP A 79 10.69 10.75 23.26
CA TRP A 79 11.74 11.52 23.87
C TRP A 79 12.25 10.72 25.06
N GLY A 80 13.43 10.10 24.91
CA GLY A 80 14.28 9.78 26.04
C GLY A 80 14.84 11.08 26.60
N GLU A 81 13.94 11.93 27.11
CA GLU A 81 14.28 13.10 27.91
C GLU A 81 14.95 12.59 29.17
N GLY A 82 16.17 13.09 29.41
CA GLY A 82 17.03 12.62 30.47
C GLY A 82 16.41 12.75 31.86
N SER A 83 16.65 11.73 32.66
CA SER A 83 16.93 11.93 34.08
C SER A 83 18.33 11.42 34.35
N ASP A 84 19.30 12.31 34.12
CA ASP A 84 20.39 12.52 35.08
C ASP A 84 19.75 12.74 36.45
N ASP A 85 19.77 11.73 37.33
CA ASP A 85 19.66 12.00 38.77
C ASP A 85 20.49 10.97 39.56
N ALA A 86 21.43 11.56 40.31
CA ALA A 86 22.03 11.09 41.55
C ALA A 86 22.90 9.82 41.54
N ASP A 87 24.21 10.07 41.40
CA ASP A 87 25.18 9.88 42.49
C ASP A 87 24.63 9.16 43.73
N LEU A 88 25.14 7.96 44.01
CA LEU A 88 25.43 7.52 45.37
C LEU A 88 26.53 6.46 45.30
N ALA A 89 27.75 6.93 45.50
CA ALA A 89 28.84 6.10 45.98
C ALA A 89 28.44 5.52 47.36
N GLU A 90 28.55 4.21 47.51
CA GLU A 90 28.80 3.64 48.84
C GLU A 90 29.86 2.55 48.75
N VAL A 91 30.70 2.59 49.78
CA VAL A 91 32.03 2.02 49.98
C VAL A 91 32.00 0.56 50.45
#